data_AF-A0A6B8M7F0-F1
#
_entry.id   AF-A0A6B8M7F0-F1
#
_cell.length_a   1.000
_cell.length_b   1.000
_cell.length_c   1.000
_cell.angle_alpha   90.00
_cell.angle_beta   90.00
_cell.angle_gamma   90.00
#
_symmetry.space_group_name_H-M   'P 1'
#
loop_
_entity.id
_entity.type
_entity.pdbx_description
1 polymer ?
#
loop_
_entity_poly.entity_id
_entity_poly.type
_entity_poly.pdbx_seq_one_letter_code
_entity_poly.pdbx_strand_id
1 'polypeptide(L)'
;MKREADYDECEYRRTHPWMEFYGADFLSDTAVSTLRRITEGNYEQLHKQAVNALSKYEFIKPFRKKWRLTAKGERAIKYHAEKDAFHAKKKGDGDHTSAAP
;
A
#
# COMPACT_ATOMS: atom_id res chain seq x y z
N MET A 1 -0.69 19.11 7.80
CA MET A 1 -1.30 18.23 6.78
C MET A 1 -1.50 16.81 7.33
N LYS A 2 -2.39 16.61 8.31
CA LYS A 2 -2.80 15.26 8.78
C LYS A 2 -4.26 14.96 8.45
N ARG A 3 -5.09 16.01 8.46
CA ARG A 3 -6.54 15.96 8.21
C ARG A 3 -6.97 15.33 6.88
N GLU A 4 -6.24 15.54 5.79
CA GLU A 4 -6.62 15.01 4.47
C GLU A 4 -6.35 13.51 4.34
N ALA A 5 -5.21 13.04 4.85
CA ALA A 5 -4.86 11.62 4.83
C ALA A 5 -5.83 10.78 5.69
N ASP A 6 -6.20 11.31 6.87
CA ASP A 6 -7.18 10.67 7.76
C ASP A 6 -8.59 10.65 7.14
N TYR A 7 -8.96 11.70 6.38
CA TYR A 7 -10.25 11.78 5.70
C TYR A 7 -10.34 10.80 4.53
N ASP A 8 -9.29 10.71 3.72
CA ASP A 8 -9.25 9.78 2.60
C ASP A 8 -9.21 8.32 3.05
N GLU A 9 -8.53 7.99 4.15
CA GLU A 9 -8.56 6.65 4.73
C GLU A 9 -9.97 6.29 5.23
N CYS A 10 -10.68 7.24 5.87
CA CYS A 10 -12.05 7.06 6.32
C CYS A 10 -13.03 6.85 5.15
N GLU A 11 -12.92 7.63 4.08
CA GLU A 11 -13.76 7.49 2.88
C GLU A 11 -13.47 6.19 2.12
N TYR A 12 -12.20 5.80 2.01
CA TYR A 12 -11.82 4.53 1.40
C TYR A 12 -12.40 3.34 2.18
N ARG A 13 -12.35 3.39 3.52
CA ARG A 13 -12.96 2.37 4.40
C ARG A 13 -14.49 2.32 4.26
N ARG A 14 -15.16 3.48 4.11
CA ARG A 14 -16.61 3.54 3.90
C ARG A 14 -17.04 2.93 2.57
N THR A 15 -16.25 3.10 1.52
CA THR A 15 -16.56 2.61 0.17
C THR A 15 -16.18 1.15 -0.06
N HIS A 16 -15.32 0.57 0.79
CA HIS A 16 -14.86 -0.83 0.67
C HIS A 16 -15.09 -1.66 1.94
N PRO A 17 -16.34 -1.80 2.44
CA PRO A 17 -16.64 -2.41 3.74
C PRO A 17 -16.34 -3.92 3.84
N TRP A 18 -16.16 -4.61 2.70
CA TRP A 18 -15.90 -6.05 2.64
C TRP A 18 -14.42 -6.42 2.59
N MET A 19 -13.53 -5.43 2.50
CA MET A 19 -12.11 -5.69 2.42
C MET A 19 -11.60 -5.98 3.83
N GLU A 20 -11.08 -7.18 4.09
CA GLU A 20 -10.40 -7.45 5.35
C GLU A 20 -9.08 -6.65 5.39
N PHE A 21 -9.15 -5.42 5.90
CA PHE A 21 -8.04 -4.47 6.04
C PHE A 21 -6.91 -4.96 6.98
N TYR A 22 -7.05 -6.16 7.56
CA TYR A 22 -6.21 -6.69 8.61
C TYR A 22 -4.78 -7.00 8.13
N GLY A 23 -3.96 -5.96 8.07
CA GLY A 23 -2.51 -6.04 8.10
C GLY A 23 -1.78 -5.06 7.18
N ALA A 24 -2.40 -4.50 6.15
CA ALA A 24 -1.64 -3.67 5.20
C ALA A 24 -1.57 -2.19 5.59
N ASP A 25 -2.50 -1.70 6.41
CA ASP A 25 -2.61 -0.27 6.77
C ASP A 25 -1.40 0.28 7.52
N PHE A 26 -0.78 -0.53 8.38
CA PHE A 26 0.38 -0.08 9.17
C PHE A 26 1.70 -0.13 8.39
N LEU A 27 1.70 -0.63 7.15
CA LEU A 27 2.90 -0.69 6.33
C LEU A 27 3.31 0.72 5.93
N SER A 28 4.56 1.07 6.22
CA SER A 28 5.14 2.32 5.73
C SER A 28 5.35 2.29 4.22
N ASP A 29 5.46 3.47 3.59
CA ASP A 29 5.75 3.59 2.15
C ASP A 29 7.00 2.81 1.73
N THR A 30 8.02 2.76 2.60
CA THR A 30 9.23 1.95 2.40
C THR A 30 8.92 0.45 2.38
N ALA A 31 8.02 -0.03 3.24
CA ALA A 31 7.59 -1.41 3.24
C ALA A 31 6.75 -1.75 2.01
N VAL A 32 5.86 -0.86 1.59
CA VAL A 32 5.06 -1.01 0.35
C VAL A 32 5.97 -1.03 -0.89
N SER A 33 6.94 -0.11 -0.97
CA SER A 33 7.91 -0.06 -2.07
C SER A 33 8.79 -1.33 -2.10
N THR A 34 9.16 -1.86 -0.94
CA THR A 34 9.90 -3.12 -0.83
C THR A 34 9.06 -4.31 -1.32
N LEU A 35 7.76 -4.35 -1.00
CA LEU A 35 6.84 -5.37 -1.54
C LEU A 35 6.74 -5.31 -3.06
N ARG A 36 6.62 -4.10 -3.64
CA ARG A 36 6.58 -3.90 -5.10
C ARG A 36 7.83 -4.43 -5.78
N ARG A 37 9.02 -4.08 -5.27
CA ARG A 37 10.30 -4.60 -5.78
C ARG A 37 10.39 -6.13 -5.74
N ILE A 38 9.93 -6.74 -4.64
CA ILE A 38 9.86 -8.21 -4.52
C ILE A 38 8.92 -8.82 -5.58
N THR A 39 7.82 -8.13 -5.90
CA THR A 39 6.84 -8.54 -6.94
C THR A 39 7.46 -8.50 -8.33
N GLU A 40 8.22 -7.45 -8.62
CA GLU A 40 8.96 -7.23 -9.87
C GLU A 40 10.17 -8.16 -10.02
N GLY A 41 10.47 -8.97 -8.99
CA GLY A 41 11.66 -9.83 -8.97
C GLY A 41 12.97 -9.07 -8.82
N ASN A 42 12.90 -7.78 -8.43
CA ASN A 42 14.06 -6.96 -8.15
C ASN A 42 14.47 -7.10 -6.67
N TYR A 43 15.50 -7.90 -6.45
CA TYR A 43 16.04 -8.17 -5.11
C TYR A 43 17.31 -7.35 -4.80
N GLU A 44 17.73 -6.47 -5.72
CA GLU A 44 18.90 -5.63 -5.51
C GLU A 44 18.57 -4.55 -4.48
N GLN A 45 19.36 -4.51 -3.41
CA GLN A 45 19.24 -3.53 -2.33
C GLN A 45 17.84 -3.40 -1.72
N LEU A 46 17.22 -4.53 -1.35
CA LEU A 46 16.02 -4.48 -0.51
C LEU A 46 16.34 -3.86 0.85
N HIS A 47 15.44 -2.99 1.32
CA HIS A 47 15.62 -2.31 2.61
C HIS A 47 15.50 -3.31 3.76
N LYS A 48 16.60 -3.60 4.46
CA LYS A 48 16.69 -4.68 5.47
C LYS A 48 15.61 -4.60 6.55
N GLN A 49 15.35 -3.42 7.10
CA GLN A 49 14.31 -3.25 8.13
C GLN A 49 12.90 -3.49 7.57
N ALA A 50 12.67 -3.12 6.30
CA ALA A 50 11.38 -3.34 5.66
C ALA A 50 11.17 -4.83 5.38
N VAL A 51 12.18 -5.52 4.85
CA VAL A 51 12.15 -6.98 4.66
C VAL A 51 11.88 -7.70 5.99
N ASN A 52 12.54 -7.28 7.07
CA ASN A 52 12.33 -7.87 8.39
C ASN A 52 10.88 -7.66 8.89
N ALA A 53 10.35 -6.45 8.77
CA ALA A 53 8.95 -6.17 9.13
C ALA A 53 7.97 -7.00 8.28
N LEU A 54 8.16 -7.02 6.96
CA LEU A 54 7.32 -7.77 6.03
C LEU A 54 7.35 -9.28 6.31
N SER A 55 8.52 -9.82 6.64
CA SER A 55 8.66 -11.23 7.01
C SER A 55 8.04 -11.52 8.38
N LYS A 56 8.23 -10.63 9.37
CA LYS A 56 7.68 -10.77 10.73
C LYS A 56 6.15 -10.84 10.72
N TYR A 57 5.51 -10.06 9.84
CA TYR A 57 4.06 -10.02 9.70
C TYR A 57 3.53 -10.89 8.55
N GLU A 58 4.36 -11.81 8.04
CA GLU A 58 4.00 -12.84 7.06
C GLU A 58 3.48 -12.32 5.72
N PHE A 59 3.90 -11.12 5.29
CA PHE A 59 3.65 -10.63 3.94
C PHE A 59 4.58 -11.28 2.91
N ILE A 60 5.78 -11.63 3.34
CA ILE A 60 6.78 -12.32 2.52
C ILE A 60 7.34 -13.51 3.28
N LYS A 61 7.82 -14.50 2.53
CA LYS A 61 8.54 -15.65 3.07
C LYS A 61 9.79 -15.95 2.24
N PRO A 62 10.84 -16.53 2.85
CA PRO A 62 12.00 -16.98 2.09
C PRO A 62 11.61 -18.16 1.19
N PHE A 63 12.06 -18.14 -0.06
CA PHE A 63 11.89 -19.21 -1.04
C PHE A 63 13.08 -19.27 -1.99
N ARG A 64 13.80 -20.41 -2.01
CA ARG A 64 14.95 -20.65 -2.91
C ARG A 64 15.94 -19.46 -2.96
N LYS A 65 16.41 -19.01 -1.79
CA LYS A 65 17.33 -17.86 -1.60
C LYS A 65 16.78 -16.49 -2.03
N LYS A 66 15.49 -16.40 -2.34
CA LYS A 66 14.77 -15.17 -2.70
C LYS A 66 13.62 -14.93 -1.72
N TRP A 67 13.00 -13.76 -1.82
CA TRP A 67 11.76 -13.46 -1.12
C TRP A 67 10.57 -13.70 -2.04
N ARG A 68 9.53 -14.33 -1.52
CA ARG A 68 8.27 -14.57 -2.23
C ARG A 68 7.13 -13.99 -1.42
N LEU A 69 6.17 -13.38 -2.11
CA LEU A 69 4.92 -12.92 -1.51
C LEU A 69 4.11 -14.11 -0.99
N THR A 70 3.46 -13.89 0.15
CA THR A 70 2.36 -14.76 0.61
C THR A 70 1.04 -14.24 0.04
N ALA A 71 -0.04 -15.00 0.20
CA ALA A 71 -1.39 -14.51 -0.15
C ALA A 71 -1.73 -13.19 0.56
N LYS A 72 -1.20 -12.99 1.78
CA LYS A 72 -1.33 -11.74 2.53
C LYS A 72 -0.53 -10.61 1.90
N GLY A 73 0.70 -10.87 1.43
CA GLY A 73 1.52 -9.92 0.67
C GLY A 73 0.87 -9.48 -0.63
N GLU A 74 0.29 -10.42 -1.39
CA GLU A 74 -0.42 -10.15 -2.65
C GLU A 74 -1.63 -9.25 -2.41
N ARG A 75 -2.44 -9.54 -1.37
CA ARG A 75 -3.56 -8.68 -0.96
C ARG A 75 -3.09 -7.28 -0.55
N ALA A 76 -1.98 -7.18 0.19
CA ALA A 76 -1.44 -5.89 0.63
C ALA A 76 -1.02 -5.00 -0.57
N ILE A 77 -0.42 -5.58 -1.61
CA ILE A 77 -0.06 -4.83 -2.82
C ILE A 77 -1.31 -4.32 -3.52
N LYS A 78 -2.32 -5.19 -3.70
CA LYS A 78 -3.59 -4.81 -4.33
C LYS A 78 -4.27 -3.68 -3.57
N TYR A 79 -4.34 -3.80 -2.25
CA TYR A 79 -4.89 -2.78 -1.36
C TYR A 79 -4.21 -1.41 -1.54
N HIS A 80 -2.87 -1.37 -1.48
CA HIS A 80 -2.13 -0.12 -1.64
C HIS A 80 -2.21 0.43 -3.07
N ALA A 81 -2.33 -0.43 -4.09
CA ALA A 81 -2.55 0.03 -5.46
C ALA A 81 -3.95 0.66 -5.66
N GLU A 82 -4.99 0.07 -5.07
CA GLU A 82 -6.35 0.61 -5.10
C GLU A 82 -6.46 1.91 -4.29
N LYS A 83 -5.79 1.98 -3.12
CA LYS A 83 -5.69 3.20 -2.31
C LYS A 83 -4.95 4.31 -3.04
N ASP A 84 -3.79 4.03 -3.63
CA ASP A 84 -3.03 5.00 -4.45
C ASP A 84 -3.88 5.53 -5.62
N ALA A 85 -4.61 4.64 -6.31
CA ALA A 85 -5.50 5.01 -7.40
C ALA A 85 -6.68 5.87 -6.92
N PHE A 86 -7.23 5.60 -5.74
CA PHE A 86 -8.28 6.40 -5.13
C PHE A 86 -7.79 7.82 -4.80
N HIS A 87 -6.62 7.96 -4.16
CA HIS A 87 -6.01 9.26 -3.89
C HIS A 87 -5.64 10.01 -5.18
N ALA A 88 -5.15 9.31 -6.21
CA ALA A 88 -4.86 9.91 -7.51
C ALA A 88 -6.12 10.46 -8.18
N LYS A 89 -7.25 9.75 -8.11
CA LYS A 89 -8.55 10.24 -8.61
C LYS A 89 -9.04 11.47 -7.84
N LYS A 90 -8.92 11.48 -6.51
CA LYS A 90 -9.31 12.66 -5.70
C LYS A 90 -8.46 13.89 -5.97
N LYS A 91 -7.17 13.73 -6.29
CA LYS A 91 -6.33 14.85 -6.73
C LYS A 91 -6.67 15.35 -8.14
N GLY A 92 -7.20 14.49 -9.01
CA GLY A 92 -7.65 14.88 -10.36
C GLY A 92 -8.98 15.63 -10.38
N ASP A 93 -9.86 15.41 -9.40
CA ASP A 93 -11.15 16.11 -9.27
C ASP A 93 -11.04 17.46 -8.52
N GLY A 94 -9.91 17.73 -7.86
CA GLY A 94 -9.69 18.94 -7.05
C GLY A 94 -9.20 20.17 -7.81
N ASP A 95 -8.89 20.05 -9.11
CA ASP A 95 -8.37 21.17 -9.93
C ASP A 95 -9.43 21.80 -10.84
N HIS A 96 -10.72 21.52 -10.60
CA HIS A 96 -11.83 22.16 -11.30
C HIS A 96 -13.07 22.35 -10.40
N THR A 97 -12.97 23.20 -9.37
CA THR A 97 -14.17 23.88 -8.85
C THR A 97 -13.90 25.34 -8.49
N SER A 98 -14.34 26.20 -9.41
CA SER A 98 -14.79 27.59 -9.28
C SER A 98 -13.88 28.62 -8.61
N ALA A 99 -13.02 29.23 -9.43
CA ALA A 99 -13.04 30.69 -9.50
C ALA A 99 -14.37 31.08 -10.17
N ALA A 100 -15.33 31.55 -9.38
CA ALA A 100 -16.51 32.25 -9.88
C ALA A 100 -16.36 33.75 -9.58
N PRO A 101 -16.82 34.63 -10.49
CA PRO A 101 -16.52 36.06 -10.51
C PRO A 101 -17.12 36.85 -9.33
#